data_AF-A0A292Q9H8-F1
#
_entry.id   AF-A0A292Q9H8-F1
#
_cell.length_a   1.000
_cell.length_b   1.000
_cell.length_c   1.000
_cell.angle_alpha   90.00
_cell.angle_beta   90.00
_cell.angle_gamma   90.00
#
_symmetry.space_group_name_H-M   'P 1'
#
loop_
_entity.id
_entity.type
_entity.pdbx_description
1 polymer ?
#
loop_
_entity_poly.entity_id
_entity_poly.type
_entity_poly.pdbx_seq_one_letter_code
_entity_poly.pdbx_strand_id
1 'polypeptide(L)'
;MKLLALLSFLSAIASALDVQGTFAPSPLLPNPSTLPPSTSLTLTTTGTAKRTLIRRDNTFSFHDVPEGSYLLDVQCQTHQFAPLRVDVNGQGEVVVHQTFRGNEWRNKGEKKSYPIEIQPVRPIDYYIVREGFNPTKLLGSPMVLIALFSLVMIVMLPKLMDQRSQVDPEFKAELEAQQRKGGANPVANFDVASFLAGTSSSPSAGGTSSGGKGKKN
;
A
#
# COMPACT_ATOMS: atom_id res chain seq x y z
N MET A 1 8.69 -48.97 -50.91
CA MET A 1 9.33 -48.39 -49.71
C MET A 1 8.90 -46.95 -49.38
N LYS A 2 7.94 -46.32 -50.09
CA LYS A 2 7.49 -44.94 -49.82
C LYS A 2 6.22 -44.81 -48.95
N LEU A 3 5.58 -45.91 -48.57
CA LEU A 3 4.31 -45.87 -47.81
C LEU A 3 4.51 -45.89 -46.28
N LEU A 4 5.67 -46.31 -45.78
CA LEU A 4 5.95 -46.34 -44.33
C LEU A 4 6.35 -44.96 -43.76
N ALA A 5 6.81 -44.03 -44.60
CA ALA A 5 7.24 -42.70 -44.16
C ALA A 5 6.08 -41.71 -43.92
N LEU A 6 4.86 -42.06 -44.34
CA LEU A 6 3.67 -41.21 -44.13
C LEU A 6 2.96 -41.52 -42.79
N LEU A 7 3.25 -42.66 -42.15
CA LEU A 7 2.66 -43.04 -40.87
C LEU A 7 3.40 -42.47 -39.64
N SER A 8 4.62 -41.96 -39.80
CA SER A 8 5.38 -41.38 -38.67
C SER A 8 4.97 -39.94 -38.33
N PHE A 9 3.99 -39.37 -39.04
CA PHE A 9 3.46 -38.02 -38.78
C PHE A 9 2.20 -38.01 -37.90
N LEU A 10 1.75 -39.17 -37.40
CA LEU A 10 0.45 -39.32 -36.74
C LEU A 10 0.52 -39.76 -35.26
N SER A 11 1.58 -39.39 -34.54
CA SER A 11 1.67 -39.73 -33.10
C SER A 11 2.19 -38.57 -32.26
N ALA A 12 1.45 -37.48 -32.23
CA ALA A 12 1.41 -36.61 -31.06
C ALA A 12 -0.06 -36.55 -30.64
N ILE A 13 -0.51 -37.59 -29.91
CA ILE A 13 -1.76 -37.50 -29.16
C ILE A 13 -1.48 -36.51 -28.04
N ALA A 14 -1.69 -35.22 -28.31
CA ALA A 14 -1.64 -34.21 -27.26
C ALA A 14 -2.78 -34.54 -26.29
N SER A 15 -2.40 -34.94 -25.07
CA SER A 15 -3.32 -35.07 -23.95
C SER A 15 -3.88 -33.69 -23.66
N ALA A 16 -5.09 -33.44 -24.14
CA ALA A 16 -5.82 -32.22 -23.93
C ALA A 16 -6.87 -32.47 -22.84
N LEU A 17 -6.80 -31.71 -21.75
CA LEU A 17 -7.67 -31.87 -20.59
C LEU A 17 -8.49 -30.60 -20.35
N ASP A 18 -9.70 -30.78 -19.84
CA ASP A 18 -10.56 -29.68 -19.44
C ASP A 18 -10.23 -29.24 -18.01
N VAL A 19 -9.80 -28.00 -17.85
CA VAL A 19 -9.53 -27.39 -16.53
C VAL A 19 -10.76 -26.60 -16.10
N GLN A 20 -11.34 -26.98 -14.96
CA GLN A 20 -12.57 -26.38 -14.45
C GLN A 20 -12.42 -25.87 -13.02
N GLY A 21 -13.25 -24.88 -12.67
CA GLY A 21 -13.28 -24.30 -11.34
C GLY A 21 -14.47 -23.42 -11.09
N THR A 22 -14.58 -22.93 -9.86
CA THR A 22 -15.69 -22.12 -9.36
C THR A 22 -15.17 -20.97 -8.50
N PHE A 23 -15.97 -19.90 -8.41
CA PHE A 23 -15.73 -18.81 -7.47
C PHE A 23 -16.42 -19.14 -6.14
N ALA A 24 -15.63 -19.32 -5.09
CA ALA A 24 -16.14 -19.69 -3.77
C ALA A 24 -16.55 -18.44 -2.96
N PRO A 25 -17.66 -18.50 -2.21
CA PRO A 25 -18.03 -17.44 -1.27
C PRO A 25 -16.94 -17.19 -0.22
N SER A 26 -16.67 -15.93 0.09
CA SER A 26 -15.72 -15.52 1.13
C SER A 26 -16.20 -14.26 1.86
N PRO A 27 -15.60 -13.86 2.99
CA PRO A 27 -15.98 -12.63 3.68
C PRO A 27 -15.87 -11.37 2.79
N LEU A 28 -14.96 -11.39 1.81
CA LEU A 28 -14.77 -10.30 0.85
C LEU A 28 -15.73 -10.37 -0.33
N LEU A 29 -16.25 -11.55 -0.63
CA LEU A 29 -17.24 -11.78 -1.69
C LEU A 29 -18.29 -12.77 -1.19
N PRO A 30 -19.30 -12.29 -0.43
CA PRO A 30 -20.34 -13.16 0.10
C PRO A 30 -21.17 -13.85 -1.00
N ASN A 31 -21.40 -13.14 -2.11
CA ASN A 31 -22.17 -13.62 -3.25
C ASN A 31 -21.33 -13.56 -4.53
N PRO A 32 -20.82 -14.70 -5.04
CA PRO A 32 -19.99 -14.71 -6.26
C PRO A 32 -20.69 -14.16 -7.52
N SER A 33 -22.02 -14.17 -7.56
CA SER A 33 -22.80 -13.62 -8.67
C SER A 33 -22.78 -12.09 -8.77
N THR A 34 -22.19 -11.38 -7.81
CA THR A 34 -21.98 -9.92 -7.92
C THR A 34 -20.75 -9.57 -8.75
N LEU A 35 -19.96 -10.56 -9.16
CA LEU A 35 -18.81 -10.33 -10.03
C LEU A 35 -19.27 -9.83 -11.41
N PRO A 36 -18.59 -8.82 -11.98
CA PRO A 36 -18.90 -8.34 -13.33
C PRO A 36 -18.80 -9.48 -14.36
N PRO A 37 -19.70 -9.53 -15.37
CA PRO A 37 -19.60 -10.51 -16.45
C PRO A 37 -18.38 -10.28 -17.35
N SER A 38 -17.73 -9.11 -17.23
CA SER A 38 -16.44 -8.80 -17.87
C SER A 38 -15.24 -9.49 -17.22
N THR A 39 -15.45 -10.22 -16.12
CA THR A 39 -14.39 -10.97 -15.44
C THR A 39 -13.88 -12.08 -16.36
N SER A 40 -12.59 -12.02 -16.67
CA SER A 40 -11.95 -12.97 -17.57
C SER A 40 -10.79 -13.68 -16.88
N LEU A 41 -10.66 -14.97 -17.15
CA LEU A 41 -9.58 -15.80 -16.66
C LEU A 41 -8.64 -16.12 -17.83
N THR A 42 -7.34 -16.04 -17.58
CA THR A 42 -6.32 -16.33 -18.58
C THR A 42 -5.37 -17.39 -18.04
N LEU A 43 -5.25 -18.50 -18.74
CA LEU A 43 -4.19 -19.49 -18.56
C LEU A 43 -3.03 -19.14 -19.49
N THR A 44 -1.89 -18.79 -18.92
CA THR A 44 -0.68 -18.46 -19.67
C THR A 44 0.39 -19.51 -19.45
N THR A 45 0.99 -20.00 -20.54
CA THR A 45 2.21 -20.82 -20.51
C THR A 45 3.24 -20.23 -21.49
N THR A 46 4.40 -20.84 -21.60
CA THR A 46 5.46 -20.42 -22.53
C THR A 46 4.95 -20.49 -23.98
N GLY A 47 4.58 -19.34 -24.54
CA GLY A 47 4.18 -19.18 -25.94
C GLY A 47 2.69 -19.43 -26.24
N THR A 48 1.88 -19.83 -25.27
CA THR A 48 0.42 -20.03 -25.46
C THR A 48 -0.36 -19.37 -24.34
N ALA A 49 -1.45 -18.68 -24.70
CA ALA A 49 -2.40 -18.14 -23.75
C ALA A 49 -3.82 -18.56 -24.15
N LYS A 50 -4.57 -19.08 -23.19
CA LYS A 50 -6.00 -19.39 -23.33
C LYS A 50 -6.79 -18.47 -22.43
N ARG A 51 -7.89 -17.92 -22.94
CA ARG A 51 -8.76 -17.01 -22.19
C ARG A 51 -10.18 -17.56 -22.15
N THR A 52 -10.81 -17.47 -20.99
CA THR A 52 -12.23 -17.80 -20.80
C THR A 52 -12.89 -16.71 -19.95
N LEU A 53 -14.22 -16.67 -19.95
CA LEU A 53 -15.01 -15.75 -19.15
C LEU A 53 -15.69 -16.50 -18.01
N ILE A 54 -16.07 -15.76 -16.96
CA ILE A 54 -16.93 -16.29 -15.91
C ILE A 54 -18.31 -16.65 -16.49
N ARG A 55 -18.85 -17.80 -16.09
CA ARG A 55 -20.21 -18.22 -16.42
C ARG A 55 -21.21 -17.71 -15.36
N ARG A 56 -22.51 -17.73 -15.71
CA ARG A 56 -23.59 -17.26 -14.82
C ARG A 56 -23.77 -18.09 -13.54
N ASP A 57 -23.32 -19.34 -13.57
CA ASP A 57 -23.30 -20.27 -12.43
C ASP A 57 -22.06 -20.08 -11.54
N ASN A 58 -21.29 -18.99 -11.74
CA ASN A 58 -20.04 -18.69 -11.04
C ASN A 58 -18.94 -19.74 -11.29
N THR A 59 -19.02 -20.49 -12.40
CA THR A 59 -17.99 -21.43 -12.82
C THR A 59 -17.18 -20.91 -13.99
N PHE A 60 -16.07 -21.57 -14.27
CA PHE A 60 -15.29 -21.37 -15.49
C PHE A 60 -14.72 -22.69 -15.98
N SER A 61 -14.51 -22.78 -17.29
CA SER A 61 -13.87 -23.92 -17.93
C SER A 61 -12.91 -23.45 -19.01
N PHE A 62 -11.77 -24.11 -19.09
CA PHE A 62 -10.84 -24.05 -20.21
C PHE A 62 -10.86 -25.40 -20.91
N HIS A 63 -11.17 -25.38 -22.20
CA HIS A 63 -11.22 -26.58 -23.00
C HIS A 63 -9.89 -26.84 -23.70
N ASP A 64 -9.61 -28.13 -23.93
CA ASP A 64 -8.47 -28.63 -24.69
C ASP A 64 -7.10 -28.19 -24.15
N VAL A 65 -6.90 -28.07 -22.83
CA VAL A 65 -5.63 -27.59 -22.26
C VAL A 65 -4.56 -28.68 -22.40
N PRO A 66 -3.49 -28.46 -23.18
CA PRO A 66 -2.46 -29.49 -23.35
C PRO A 66 -1.69 -29.71 -22.04
N GLU A 67 -1.01 -30.84 -21.91
CA GLU A 67 -0.12 -31.08 -20.78
C GLU A 67 0.95 -29.98 -20.64
N GLY A 68 1.23 -29.59 -19.40
CA GLY A 68 2.16 -28.52 -19.10
C GLY A 68 1.83 -27.74 -17.82
N SER A 69 2.70 -26.80 -17.49
CA SER A 69 2.50 -25.88 -16.37
C SER A 69 1.97 -24.54 -16.87
N TYR A 70 0.89 -24.07 -16.24
CA TYR A 70 0.20 -22.83 -16.58
C TYR A 70 0.10 -21.91 -15.38
N LEU A 71 0.08 -20.61 -15.65
CA LEU A 71 -0.28 -19.58 -14.71
C LEU A 71 -1.72 -19.13 -15.00
N LEU A 72 -2.62 -19.39 -14.05
CA LEU A 72 -3.99 -18.90 -14.07
C LEU A 72 -4.04 -17.52 -13.40
N ASP A 73 -4.45 -16.53 -14.17
CA ASP A 73 -4.68 -15.16 -13.69
C ASP A 73 -6.15 -14.79 -13.91
N VAL A 74 -6.73 -14.07 -12.94
CA VAL A 74 -8.12 -13.62 -13.00
C VAL A 74 -8.13 -12.10 -13.05
N GLN A 75 -8.64 -11.59 -14.17
CA GLN A 75 -8.81 -10.17 -14.40
C GLN A 75 -10.26 -9.79 -14.10
N CYS A 76 -10.44 -9.00 -13.05
CA CYS A 76 -11.71 -8.45 -12.64
C CYS A 76 -11.54 -6.97 -12.31
N GLN A 77 -12.60 -6.18 -12.51
CA GLN A 77 -12.59 -4.75 -12.20
C GLN A 77 -12.86 -4.48 -10.71
N THR A 78 -13.66 -5.32 -10.04
CA THR A 78 -14.12 -5.02 -8.68
C THR A 78 -13.24 -5.66 -7.61
N HIS A 79 -12.67 -6.83 -7.89
CA HIS A 79 -11.89 -7.61 -6.93
C HIS A 79 -10.57 -8.06 -7.52
N GLN A 80 -9.55 -8.14 -6.69
CA GLN A 80 -8.27 -8.73 -7.03
C GLN A 80 -8.19 -10.16 -6.53
N PHE A 81 -7.67 -11.06 -7.37
CA PHE A 81 -7.47 -12.47 -7.06
C PHE A 81 -5.98 -12.82 -7.02
N ALA A 82 -5.64 -13.89 -6.30
CA ALA A 82 -4.29 -14.42 -6.30
C ALA A 82 -4.05 -15.25 -7.58
N PRO A 83 -2.88 -15.14 -8.22
CA PRO A 83 -2.54 -16.02 -9.33
C PRO A 83 -2.37 -17.46 -8.82
N LEU A 84 -2.81 -18.43 -9.61
CA LEU A 84 -2.67 -19.85 -9.31
C LEU A 84 -1.79 -20.51 -10.35
N ARG A 85 -0.95 -21.44 -9.93
CA ARG A 85 -0.23 -22.33 -10.85
C ARG A 85 -1.07 -23.58 -11.05
N VAL A 86 -1.31 -23.94 -12.29
CA VAL A 86 -2.04 -25.14 -12.69
C VAL A 86 -1.09 -26.02 -13.49
N ASP A 87 -0.73 -27.17 -12.94
CA ASP A 87 0.06 -28.20 -13.61
C ASP A 87 -0.90 -29.27 -14.15
N VAL A 88 -0.91 -29.48 -15.47
CA VAL A 88 -1.71 -30.50 -16.15
C VAL A 88 -0.79 -31.64 -16.58
N ASN A 89 -1.01 -32.84 -16.05
CA ASN A 89 -0.24 -34.03 -16.37
C ASN A 89 -0.92 -34.82 -17.50
N GLY A 90 -0.14 -35.49 -18.36
CA GLY A 90 -0.66 -36.35 -19.43
C GLY A 90 -1.46 -37.57 -18.98
N GLN A 91 -1.46 -37.87 -17.67
CA GLN A 91 -2.31 -38.90 -17.04
C GLN A 91 -3.71 -38.41 -16.68
N GLY A 92 -4.06 -37.15 -16.99
CA GLY A 92 -5.36 -36.56 -16.66
C GLY A 92 -5.44 -35.96 -15.26
N GLU A 93 -4.32 -35.81 -14.56
CA GLU A 93 -4.27 -35.17 -13.23
C GLU A 93 -4.02 -33.66 -13.37
N VAL A 94 -4.85 -32.86 -12.69
CA VAL A 94 -4.67 -31.41 -12.54
C VAL A 94 -4.22 -31.10 -11.12
N VAL A 95 -3.04 -30.51 -10.98
CA VAL A 95 -2.50 -30.10 -9.69
C VAL A 95 -2.43 -28.59 -9.61
N VAL A 96 -3.08 -28.03 -8.59
CA VAL A 96 -3.22 -26.59 -8.41
C VAL A 96 -2.36 -26.16 -7.22
N HIS A 97 -1.56 -25.11 -7.39
CA HIS A 97 -0.79 -24.51 -6.32
C HIS A 97 -1.04 -23.01 -6.27
N GLN A 98 -1.15 -22.48 -5.06
CA GLN A 98 -1.18 -21.04 -4.87
C GLN A 98 0.21 -20.46 -5.13
N THR A 99 0.27 -19.37 -5.90
CA THR A 99 1.52 -18.67 -6.20
C THR A 99 1.35 -17.16 -6.04
N PHE A 100 2.46 -16.44 -6.06
CA PHE A 100 2.50 -14.99 -5.96
C PHE A 100 3.43 -14.43 -7.03
N ARG A 101 3.14 -13.21 -7.50
CA ARG A 101 4.02 -12.54 -8.46
C ARG A 101 5.38 -12.29 -7.78
N GLY A 102 6.45 -12.70 -8.46
CA GLY A 102 7.82 -12.63 -7.94
C GLY A 102 8.33 -13.91 -7.28
N ASN A 103 7.51 -14.94 -7.10
CA ASN A 103 7.97 -16.25 -6.63
C ASN A 103 8.65 -17.04 -7.77
N GLU A 104 9.68 -17.84 -7.43
CA GLU A 104 10.36 -18.69 -8.40
C GLU A 104 9.41 -19.77 -8.93
N TRP A 105 9.49 -20.06 -10.25
CA TRP A 105 8.63 -21.09 -10.85
C TRP A 105 8.90 -22.50 -10.30
N ARG A 106 10.07 -22.78 -9.71
CA ARG A 106 10.34 -24.10 -9.10
C ARG A 106 9.75 -24.22 -7.70
N ASN A 107 9.58 -23.10 -7.00
CA ASN A 107 9.01 -23.07 -5.65
C ASN A 107 7.49 -23.18 -5.73
N LYS A 108 6.99 -24.42 -5.61
CA LYS A 108 5.55 -24.71 -5.58
C LYS A 108 5.03 -24.31 -4.19
N GLY A 109 4.14 -23.32 -4.15
CA GLY A 109 3.48 -22.89 -2.92
C GLY A 109 2.48 -23.92 -2.40
N GLU A 110 1.54 -23.48 -1.59
CA GLU A 110 0.50 -24.34 -1.01
C GLU A 110 -0.34 -25.03 -2.10
N LYS A 111 -0.50 -26.36 -2.01
CA LYS A 111 -1.37 -27.12 -2.90
C LYS A 111 -2.83 -26.81 -2.58
N LYS A 112 -3.62 -26.47 -3.60
CA LYS A 112 -5.07 -26.27 -3.52
C LYS A 112 -5.82 -27.48 -4.05
N SER A 113 -7.08 -27.62 -3.64
CA SER A 113 -7.99 -28.64 -4.13
C SER A 113 -8.32 -28.43 -5.62
N TYR A 114 -8.70 -29.53 -6.27
CA TYR A 114 -9.31 -29.54 -7.60
C TYR A 114 -10.70 -30.18 -7.48
N PRO A 115 -11.78 -29.64 -8.10
CA PRO A 115 -11.86 -28.47 -8.98
C PRO A 115 -11.36 -27.16 -8.35
N ILE A 116 -10.89 -26.21 -9.17
CA ILE A 116 -10.25 -24.99 -8.68
C ILE A 116 -11.27 -24.11 -7.94
N GLU A 117 -11.01 -23.77 -6.69
CA GLU A 117 -11.81 -22.79 -5.94
C GLU A 117 -11.06 -21.45 -5.86
N ILE A 118 -11.63 -20.42 -6.46
CA ILE A 118 -11.04 -19.08 -6.50
C ILE A 118 -11.72 -18.18 -5.48
N GLN A 119 -10.92 -17.53 -4.64
CA GLN A 119 -11.36 -16.53 -3.68
C GLN A 119 -10.65 -15.20 -3.90
N PRO A 120 -11.35 -14.06 -3.73
CA PRO A 120 -10.73 -12.75 -3.84
C PRO A 120 -9.83 -12.46 -2.65
N VAL A 121 -8.74 -11.74 -2.92
CA VAL A 121 -7.75 -11.29 -1.94
C VAL A 121 -8.14 -9.93 -1.36
N ARG A 122 -8.64 -9.02 -2.21
CA ARG A 122 -9.11 -7.69 -1.81
C ARG A 122 -10.05 -7.06 -2.84
N PRO A 123 -10.96 -6.16 -2.44
CA PRO A 123 -11.63 -5.26 -3.37
C PRO A 123 -10.64 -4.24 -3.96
N ILE A 124 -10.92 -3.75 -5.16
CA ILE A 124 -10.10 -2.74 -5.85
C ILE A 124 -10.80 -1.38 -5.74
N ASP A 125 -10.16 -0.45 -5.02
CA ASP A 125 -10.59 0.94 -4.97
C ASP A 125 -9.79 1.77 -5.98
N TYR A 126 -10.45 2.21 -7.05
CA TYR A 126 -9.82 3.06 -8.07
C TYR A 126 -9.78 4.55 -7.69
N TYR A 127 -10.59 4.95 -6.72
CA TYR A 127 -10.80 6.34 -6.38
C TYR A 127 -10.02 6.72 -5.12
N ILE A 128 -9.29 7.81 -5.21
CA ILE A 128 -8.72 8.48 -4.04
C ILE A 128 -9.76 9.48 -3.56
N VAL A 129 -10.38 9.21 -2.41
CA VAL A 129 -11.32 10.16 -1.80
C VAL A 129 -10.52 11.38 -1.36
N ARG A 130 -10.94 12.58 -1.81
CA ARG A 130 -10.35 13.82 -1.32
C ARG A 130 -10.66 13.95 0.15
N GLU A 131 -9.62 14.11 0.97
CA GLU A 131 -9.82 14.40 2.39
C GLU A 131 -10.55 15.74 2.51
N GLY A 132 -11.83 15.67 2.90
CA GLY A 132 -12.63 16.85 3.20
C GLY A 132 -12.21 17.51 4.50
N PHE A 133 -12.86 18.62 4.82
CA PHE A 133 -12.72 19.28 6.12
C PHE A 133 -13.16 18.34 7.23
N ASN A 134 -12.20 17.79 7.97
CA ASN A 134 -12.43 16.95 9.14
C ASN A 134 -12.11 17.78 10.39
N PRO A 135 -13.10 18.33 11.11
CA PRO A 135 -12.83 19.22 12.24
C PRO A 135 -12.02 18.53 13.35
N THR A 136 -12.20 17.23 13.53
CA THR A 136 -11.42 16.41 14.47
C THR A 136 -9.96 16.27 14.05
N LYS A 137 -9.68 16.00 12.75
CA LYS A 137 -8.31 15.97 12.22
C LYS A 137 -7.66 17.35 12.25
N LEU A 138 -8.43 18.41 11.99
CA LEU A 138 -7.96 19.79 12.03
C LEU A 138 -7.54 20.21 13.45
N LEU A 139 -8.40 19.96 14.45
CA LEU A 139 -8.08 20.24 15.85
C LEU A 139 -6.92 19.37 16.36
N GLY A 140 -6.77 18.14 15.86
CA GLY A 140 -5.62 17.29 16.15
C GLY A 140 -4.33 17.68 15.43
N SER A 141 -4.35 18.69 14.56
CA SER A 141 -3.14 19.11 13.84
C SER A 141 -2.21 19.92 14.77
N PRO A 142 -0.89 19.65 14.78
CA PRO A 142 0.07 20.34 15.64
C PRO A 142 0.04 21.86 15.45
N MET A 143 -0.17 22.33 14.21
CA MET A 143 -0.28 23.75 13.89
C MET A 143 -1.47 24.42 14.57
N VAL A 144 -2.66 23.80 14.53
CA VAL A 144 -3.86 24.37 15.14
C VAL A 144 -3.78 24.33 16.66
N LEU A 145 -3.22 23.27 17.25
CA LEU A 145 -3.00 23.19 18.70
C LEU A 145 -2.03 24.25 19.20
N ILE A 146 -0.91 24.46 18.50
CA ILE A 146 0.06 25.50 18.85
C ILE A 146 -0.56 26.88 18.68
N ALA A 147 -1.32 27.12 17.61
CA ALA A 147 -2.02 28.38 17.40
C ALA A 147 -3.07 28.66 18.49
N LEU A 148 -3.81 27.64 18.94
CA LEU A 148 -4.77 27.78 20.03
C LEU A 148 -4.06 28.02 21.37
N PHE A 149 -3.00 27.26 21.65
CA PHE A 149 -2.21 27.40 22.86
C PHE A 149 -1.53 28.78 22.96
N SER A 150 -0.96 29.28 21.85
CA SER A 150 -0.34 30.60 21.81
C SER A 150 -1.38 31.71 22.02
N LEU A 151 -2.57 31.58 21.43
CA LEU A 151 -3.68 32.51 21.66
C LEU A 151 -4.09 32.54 23.14
N VAL A 152 -4.19 31.37 23.78
CA VAL A 152 -4.48 31.26 25.22
C VAL A 152 -3.38 31.93 26.04
N MET A 153 -2.10 31.70 25.72
CA MET A 153 -0.98 32.32 26.43
C MET A 153 -0.97 33.85 26.29
N ILE A 154 -1.25 34.38 25.10
CA ILE A 154 -1.33 35.83 24.86
C ILE A 154 -2.42 36.49 25.71
N VAL A 155 -3.55 35.82 25.91
CA VAL A 155 -4.66 36.33 26.74
C VAL A 155 -4.42 36.09 28.24
N MET A 156 -3.80 34.96 28.59
CA MET A 156 -3.64 34.52 29.97
C MET A 156 -2.44 35.19 30.66
N LEU A 157 -1.34 35.45 29.96
CA LEU A 157 -0.16 36.14 30.51
C LEU A 157 -0.48 37.53 31.11
N PRO A 158 -1.16 38.46 30.43
CA PRO A 158 -1.48 39.76 31.02
C PRO A 158 -2.41 39.61 32.23
N LYS A 159 -3.38 38.69 32.20
CA LYS A 159 -4.27 38.42 33.33
C LYS A 159 -3.53 37.84 34.54
N LEU A 160 -2.59 36.93 34.31
CA LEU A 160 -1.73 36.41 35.38
C LEU A 160 -0.75 37.47 35.89
N MET A 161 -0.26 38.37 35.04
CA MET A 161 0.56 39.50 35.48
C MET A 161 -0.26 40.50 36.28
N ASP A 162 -1.50 40.79 35.91
CA ASP A 162 -2.40 41.66 36.67
C ASP A 162 -2.77 41.04 38.02
N GLN A 163 -2.99 39.72 38.08
CA GLN A 163 -3.26 38.99 39.32
C GLN A 163 -2.01 38.79 40.20
N ARG A 164 -0.83 38.55 39.59
CA ARG A 164 0.44 38.33 40.31
C ARG A 164 1.17 39.64 40.64
N SER A 165 0.84 40.75 39.99
CA SER A 165 1.42 42.08 40.25
C SER A 165 0.91 42.74 41.54
N GLN A 166 -0.05 42.14 42.23
CA GLN A 166 -0.40 42.52 43.60
C GLN A 166 0.53 41.90 44.66
N VAL A 167 1.37 40.91 44.32
CA VAL A 167 2.12 40.15 45.34
C VAL A 167 3.64 40.35 45.27
N ASP A 168 4.28 40.56 44.12
CA ASP A 168 5.77 40.64 44.07
C ASP A 168 6.33 41.82 43.24
N PRO A 169 6.59 42.99 43.86
CA PRO A 169 7.31 44.11 43.23
C PRO A 169 8.80 43.82 42.93
N GLU A 170 9.41 42.80 43.55
CA GLU A 170 10.82 42.46 43.31
C GLU A 170 11.07 41.83 41.93
N PHE A 171 10.15 40.98 41.45
CA PHE A 171 10.30 40.29 40.16
C PHE A 171 10.22 41.27 38.96
N LYS A 172 9.43 42.34 39.08
CA LYS A 172 9.35 43.40 38.06
C LYS A 172 10.65 44.19 37.98
N ALA A 173 11.25 44.53 39.12
CA ALA A 173 12.50 45.29 39.16
C ALA A 173 13.67 44.47 38.59
N GLU A 174 13.70 43.16 38.82
CA GLU A 174 14.74 42.27 38.29
C GLU A 174 14.60 42.07 36.76
N LEU A 175 13.38 42.02 36.24
CA LEU A 175 13.09 41.91 34.81
C LEU A 175 13.36 43.23 34.05
N GLU A 176 13.01 44.38 34.65
CA GLU A 176 13.39 45.71 34.12
C GLU A 176 14.91 45.93 34.16
N ALA A 177 15.60 45.43 35.19
CA ALA A 177 17.06 45.48 35.27
C ALA A 177 17.72 44.62 34.17
N GLN A 178 17.08 43.53 33.74
CA GLN A 178 17.53 42.72 32.59
C GLN A 178 17.21 43.38 31.25
N GLN A 179 16.04 44.00 31.08
CA GLN A 179 15.68 44.76 29.87
C GLN A 179 16.57 46.01 29.69
N ARG A 180 16.88 46.73 30.76
CA ARG A 180 17.77 47.92 30.72
C ARG A 180 19.24 47.58 30.50
N LYS A 181 19.67 46.33 30.73
CA LYS A 181 21.03 45.85 30.48
C LYS A 181 21.27 45.34 29.05
N GLY A 182 20.38 45.63 28.10
CA GLY A 182 20.56 45.29 26.68
C GLY A 182 20.17 43.86 26.31
N GLY A 183 19.31 43.23 27.10
CA GLY A 183 18.77 41.89 26.83
C GLY A 183 17.43 41.97 26.12
N ALA A 184 17.37 41.38 24.92
CA ALA A 184 16.15 41.19 24.14
C ALA A 184 14.99 40.63 24.98
N ASN A 185 13.78 41.13 24.74
CA ASN A 185 12.54 40.65 25.34
C ASN A 185 12.47 39.11 25.22
N PRO A 186 12.43 38.31 26.30
CA PRO A 186 12.50 36.85 26.20
C PRO A 186 11.30 36.24 25.44
N VAL A 187 10.18 36.97 25.36
CA VAL A 187 8.98 36.58 24.57
C VAL A 187 9.08 37.01 23.11
N ALA A 188 9.77 38.12 22.81
CA ALA A 188 9.98 38.59 21.44
C ALA A 188 11.20 37.94 20.77
N ASN A 189 12.14 37.44 21.57
CA ASN A 189 13.35 36.74 21.14
C ASN A 189 13.18 35.21 21.13
N PHE A 190 12.00 34.71 21.52
CA PHE A 190 11.60 33.34 21.23
C PHE A 190 11.11 33.32 19.78
N ASP A 191 12.01 32.98 18.86
CA ASP A 191 11.68 32.82 17.46
C ASP A 191 10.83 31.56 17.27
N VAL A 192 9.52 31.75 17.46
CA VAL A 192 8.48 30.73 17.31
C VAL A 192 8.58 30.04 15.95
N ALA A 193 9.04 30.75 14.91
CA ALA A 193 9.15 30.21 13.56
C ALA A 193 10.30 29.19 13.42
N SER A 194 11.48 29.43 14.02
CA SER A 194 12.59 28.47 13.99
C SER A 194 12.37 27.25 14.89
N PHE A 195 11.64 27.39 16.00
CA PHE A 195 11.21 26.26 16.82
C PHE A 195 10.19 25.37 16.10
N LEU A 196 9.20 25.97 15.40
CA LEU A 196 8.23 25.24 14.57
C LEU A 196 8.84 24.64 13.30
N ALA A 197 9.88 25.26 12.74
CA ALA A 197 10.66 24.73 11.62
C ALA A 197 11.64 23.62 12.04
N GLY A 198 11.74 23.31 13.34
CA GLY A 198 12.57 22.21 13.87
C GLY A 198 14.08 22.50 13.88
N THR A 199 14.50 23.76 13.72
CA THR A 199 15.92 24.12 13.66
C THR A 199 16.40 24.62 15.02
N SER A 200 16.65 23.71 15.97
CA SER A 200 17.31 24.07 17.22
C SER A 200 18.83 24.20 17.00
N SER A 201 19.36 25.42 16.87
CA SER A 201 20.80 25.68 17.01
C SER A 201 21.11 26.08 18.46
N SER A 202 21.85 25.21 19.15
CA SER A 202 22.35 25.41 20.51
C SER A 202 23.39 26.54 20.56
N PRO A 203 23.48 27.36 21.65
CA PRO A 203 24.45 28.44 21.74
C PRO A 203 25.86 27.94 22.11
N SER A 204 26.79 28.13 21.18
CA SER A 204 28.21 28.52 21.36
C SER A 204 28.94 28.12 22.67
N ALA A 205 29.84 27.14 22.55
CA ALA A 205 31.10 27.05 23.32
C ALA A 205 32.26 26.91 22.31
N GLY A 206 33.30 27.71 22.49
CA GLY A 206 34.34 27.98 21.49
C GLY A 206 35.32 26.83 21.20
N GLY A 207 35.92 26.89 20.01
CA GLY A 207 37.02 26.04 19.58
C GLY A 207 37.42 26.31 18.12
N THR A 208 38.52 27.02 17.92
CA THR A 208 39.16 27.30 16.62
C THR A 208 39.67 26.03 15.94
N SER A 209 39.33 25.80 14.66
CA SER A 209 40.30 25.71 13.53
C SER A 209 39.80 24.93 12.30
N SER A 210 40.19 25.49 11.14
CA SER A 210 40.48 24.83 9.86
C SER A 210 39.35 24.52 8.86
N GLY A 211 39.38 25.29 7.75
CA GLY A 211 39.58 24.75 6.40
C GLY A 211 38.36 24.17 5.67
N GLY A 212 37.99 24.78 4.52
CA GLY A 212 37.15 24.07 3.55
C GLY A 212 36.46 24.93 2.50
N LYS A 213 37.24 25.55 1.61
CA LYS A 213 36.76 26.16 0.36
C LYS A 213 36.47 25.03 -0.65
N GLY A 214 35.23 24.91 -1.14
CA GLY A 214 34.86 24.01 -2.26
C GLY A 214 33.40 24.20 -2.63
N LYS A 215 33.05 25.04 -3.61
CA LYS A 215 33.03 24.79 -5.07
C LYS A 215 31.92 23.83 -5.48
N LYS A 216 30.95 24.44 -6.18
CA LYS A 216 29.99 23.88 -7.17
C LYS A 216 30.31 22.46 -7.63
N ASN A 217 29.27 21.61 -7.58
CA ASN A 217 28.66 21.02 -8.76
C ASN A 217 27.15 21.06 -8.59
#